data_AF-A0A6N6S4F7-F1
#
_entry.id   AF-A0A6N6S4F7-F1
#
_cell.length_a   1.000
_cell.length_b   1.000
_cell.length_c   1.000
_cell.angle_alpha   90.00
_cell.angle_beta   90.00
_cell.angle_gamma   90.00
#
_symmetry.space_group_name_H-M   'P 1'
#
loop_
_entity.id
_entity.type
_entity.pdbx_description
1 polymer ?
#
loop_
_entity_poly.entity_id
_entity_poly.type
_entity_poly.pdbx_seq_one_letter_code
_entity_poly.pdbx_strand_id
1 'polypeptide(L)' 'MKKSDRKSIISAVKRVIIKIGSSVLTDKKGSLSESVFDVLAEEISGIKARGIEVVIVSSGAIASGMKKLN' A
#
# COMPACT_ATOMS: atom_id res chain seq x y z
N MET A 1 -6.94 -16.59 16.59
CA MET A 1 -7.27 -16.77 15.15
C MET A 1 -6.50 -17.97 14.61
N LYS A 2 -7.18 -19.06 14.24
CA LYS A 2 -6.52 -20.22 13.62
C LYS A 2 -5.91 -19.79 12.29
N LYS A 3 -4.69 -20.26 11.98
CA LYS A 3 -3.93 -19.96 10.75
C LYS A 3 -4.69 -20.30 9.44
N SER A 4 -5.76 -21.10 9.55
CA SER A 4 -6.57 -21.65 8.46
C SER A 4 -7.56 -20.67 7.80
N ASP A 5 -7.74 -19.43 8.28
CA ASP A 5 -8.84 -18.58 7.80
C ASP A 5 -8.47 -17.35 6.95
N ARG A 6 -7.19 -16.97 6.83
CA ARG A 6 -6.88 -15.73 6.09
C ARG A 6 -7.12 -15.85 4.59
N LYS A 7 -6.75 -17.00 4.00
CA LYS A 7 -6.86 -17.21 2.56
C LYS A 7 -8.33 -17.31 2.12
N SER A 8 -9.16 -18.00 2.90
CA SER A 8 -10.61 -18.08 2.69
C SER A 8 -11.25 -16.70 2.80
N ILE A 9 -10.96 -15.94 3.86
CA ILE A 9 -11.46 -14.57 4.05
C ILE A 9 -11.08 -13.71 2.84
N ILE A 10 -9.80 -13.65 2.47
CA ILE A 10 -9.32 -12.79 1.38
C ILE A 10 -9.92 -13.21 0.02
N SER A 11 -10.07 -14.51 -0.24
CA SER A 11 -10.62 -14.99 -1.52
C SER A 11 -12.08 -14.57 -1.78
N ALA A 12 -12.85 -14.29 -0.71
CA ALA A 12 -14.25 -13.87 -0.81
C ALA A 12 -14.43 -12.34 -0.80
N VAL A 13 -13.34 -11.56 -0.65
CA VAL A 13 -13.41 -10.10 -0.52
C VAL A 13 -13.70 -9.43 -1.87
N LYS A 14 -14.73 -8.59 -1.89
CA LYS A 14 -15.07 -7.73 -3.05
C LYS A 14 -14.43 -6.34 -2.98
N ARG A 15 -14.12 -5.85 -1.77
CA ARG A 15 -13.49 -4.55 -1.52
C ARG A 15 -12.44 -4.64 -0.43
N VAL A 16 -11.26 -4.08 -0.69
CA VAL A 16 -10.14 -4.06 0.26
C VAL A 16 -9.70 -2.63 0.57
N ILE A 17 -9.37 -2.39 1.84
CA ILE A 17 -8.66 -1.19 2.28
C ILE A 17 -7.19 -1.59 2.51
N ILE A 18 -6.28 -0.93 1.79
CA ILE A 18 -4.84 -1.16 1.92
C ILE A 18 -4.23 0.02 2.67
N LYS A 19 -3.86 -0.20 3.94
CA LYS A 19 -3.10 0.78 4.72
C LYS A 19 -1.62 0.61 4.45
N ILE A 20 -0.97 1.70 4.07
CA ILE A 20 0.48 1.73 3.81
C ILE A 20 1.13 2.66 4.83
N GLY A 21 2.03 2.11 5.66
CA GLY A 21 2.72 2.87 6.71
C GLY A 21 3.90 3.68 6.16
N SER A 22 4.35 4.69 6.90
CA SER A 22 5.48 5.54 6.48
C SER A 22 6.74 4.73 6.20
N SER A 23 7.05 3.71 7.02
CA SER A 23 8.23 2.85 6.87
C SER A 23 8.24 2.03 5.58
N VAL A 24 7.08 1.81 4.95
CA VAL A 24 7.01 1.18 3.63
C VAL A 24 7.34 2.20 2.55
N LEU A 25 6.81 3.43 2.67
CA LEU A 25 6.92 4.47 1.65
C LEU A 25 8.26 5.21 1.65
N THR A 26 9.08 5.05 2.69
CA THR A 26 10.33 5.78 2.86
C THR A 26 11.57 4.90 2.75
N ASP A 27 12.65 5.44 2.19
CA ASP A 27 13.98 4.82 2.18
C ASP A 27 14.66 4.88 3.56
N LYS A 28 15.89 4.36 3.65
CA LYS A 28 16.68 4.39 4.89
C LYS A 28 17.02 5.80 5.38
N LYS A 29 16.88 6.82 4.53
CA LYS A 29 17.11 8.25 4.85
C LYS A 29 15.80 8.96 5.23
N GLY A 30 14.67 8.25 5.26
CA GLY A 30 13.36 8.82 5.57
C GLY A 30 12.72 9.60 4.40
N SER A 31 13.32 9.54 3.21
CA SER A 31 12.79 10.18 2.01
C SER A 31 11.84 9.23 1.28
N LEU A 32 10.87 9.75 0.53
CA LEU A 32 9.97 8.89 -0.25
C LEU A 32 10.75 8.05 -1.28
N SER A 33 10.47 6.75 -1.30
CA SER A 33 11.11 5.80 -2.22
C SER A 33 10.25 5.58 -3.46
N GLU A 34 10.57 6.24 -4.57
CA GLU A 34 9.81 6.14 -5.84
C GLU A 34 9.67 4.68 -6.31
N SER A 35 10.72 3.88 -6.19
CA SER A 35 10.68 2.45 -6.52
C SER A 35 9.63 1.64 -5.73
N VAL A 36 9.32 2.04 -4.50
CA VAL A 36 8.26 1.39 -3.71
C VAL A 36 6.90 1.79 -4.25
N PHE A 37 6.71 3.04 -4.67
CA PHE A 37 5.46 3.47 -5.27
C PHE A 37 5.18 2.73 -6.58
N ASP A 38 6.20 2.49 -7.40
CA ASP A 38 6.06 1.73 -8.66
C ASP A 38 5.59 0.30 -8.41
N VAL A 39 6.24 -0.41 -7.47
CA VAL A 39 5.84 -1.78 -7.10
C VAL A 39 4.42 -1.81 -6.53
N LEU A 40 4.08 -0.88 -5.63
CA LEU A 40 2.74 -0.79 -5.05
C LEU A 40 1.68 -0.51 -6.12
N ALA A 41 1.98 0.36 -7.09
CA ALA A 41 1.07 0.67 -8.18
C ALA A 41 0.81 -0.55 -9.07
N GLU A 42 1.86 -1.32 -9.39
CA GLU A 42 1.75 -2.57 -10.16
C GLU A 42 0.91 -3.62 -9.41
N GLU A 43 1.22 -3.88 -8.13
CA GLU A 43 0.48 -4.85 -7.31
C GLU A 43 -0.99 -4.48 -7.14
N ILE A 44 -1.27 -3.20 -6.88
CA ILE A 44 -2.63 -2.70 -6.70
C ILE A 44 -3.41 -2.74 -8.01
N SER A 45 -2.77 -2.42 -9.14
CA SER A 45 -3.35 -2.59 -10.47
C SER A 45 -3.77 -4.04 -10.70
N GLY A 46 -2.90 -5.00 -10.36
CA GLY A 46 -3.21 -6.43 -10.43
C GLY A 46 -4.39 -6.83 -9.55
N ILE A 47 -4.56 -6.22 -8.37
CA ILE A 47 -5.76 -6.44 -7.52
C ILE A 47 -7.01 -5.89 -8.20
N LYS A 48 -6.97 -4.66 -8.73
CA LYS A 48 -8.09 -4.01 -9.42
C LYS A 48 -8.51 -4.78 -10.68
N ALA A 49 -7.55 -5.32 -11.43
CA ALA A 49 -7.82 -6.11 -12.63
C ALA A 49 -8.63 -7.39 -12.35
N ARG A 50 -8.61 -7.90 -11.10
CA ARG A 50 -9.46 -9.02 -10.66
C ARG A 50 -10.89 -8.61 -10.29
N GLY A 51 -11.27 -7.35 -10.52
CA GLY A 51 -12.59 -6.81 -10.16
C GLY A 51 -12.77 -6.50 -8.68
N ILE A 52 -11.68 -6.49 -7.90
CA ILE A 52 -11.71 -6.13 -6.48
C ILE A 52 -11.59 -4.60 -6.36
N GLU A 53 -12.51 -3.99 -5.62
CA GLU A 53 -12.47 -2.56 -5.35
C GLU A 53 -11.36 -2.26 -4.32
N VAL A 54 -10.55 -1.24 -4.58
CA VAL A 54 -9.41 -0.89 -3.72
C VAL A 54 -9.55 0.53 -3.19
N VAL A 55 -9.43 0.69 -1.88
CA VAL A 55 -9.23 1.97 -1.20
C VAL A 55 -7.84 1.98 -0.58
N ILE A 56 -7.05 3.02 -0.86
CA ILE A 56 -5.70 3.17 -0.31
C ILE A 56 -5.76 4.16 0.85
N VAL A 57 -5.12 3.81 1.96
CA VAL A 57 -4.88 4.71 3.08
C VAL A 57 -3.37 4.87 3.24
N SER A 58 -2.83 5.97 2.72
CA SER A 58 -1.38 6.21 2.71
C SER A 58 -0.91 7.02 3.93
N SER A 59 0.35 6.87 4.30
CA SER A 59 1.08 7.80 5.17
C SER A 59 2.02 8.66 4.30
N GLY A 60 3.17 9.13 4.79
CA GLY A 60 4.18 9.78 3.95
C GLY A 60 3.96 11.26 3.62
N ALA A 61 2.85 11.88 4.03
CA ALA A 61 2.60 13.31 3.81
C ALA A 61 3.72 14.21 4.38
N ILE A 62 4.21 13.90 5.58
CA ILE A 62 5.33 14.61 6.20
C ILE A 62 6.61 14.45 5.38
N ALA A 63 6.99 13.21 5.02
CA ALA A 63 8.18 12.95 4.20
C ALA A 63 8.11 13.65 2.83
N SER A 64 6.94 13.67 2.21
CA SER A 64 6.66 14.43 0.97
C SER A 64 6.90 15.93 1.17
N GLY A 65 6.35 16.49 2.25
CA GLY A 65 6.54 17.90 2.60
C GLY A 65 8.01 18.25 2.83
N MET A 66 8.74 17.43 3.58
CA MET A 66 10.16 17.65 3.85
C MET A 66 11.00 17.62 2.56
N LYS A 67 10.71 16.72 1.61
CA LYS A 67 11.39 16.70 0.29
C LYS A 67 11.17 18.00 -0.50
N LYS A 68 10.04 18.68 -0.29
CA LYS A 68 9.68 19.90 -1.03
C LYS A 68 10.20 21.19 -0.37
N LEU A 69 10.46 21.16 0.93
CA LEU A 69 10.85 22.32 1.73
C LEU A 69 12.36 22.40 2.01
N ASN A 70 13.09 21.30 1.84
CA ASN A 70 14.54 21.23 1.97
C ASN A 70 15.22 21.23 0.60
#